data_AF-A0A4Y2LIY7-F1
#
_entry.id   AF-A0A4Y2LIY7-F1
#
_cell.length_a   1.000
_cell.length_b   1.000
_cell.length_c   1.000
_cell.angle_alpha   90.00
_cell.angle_beta   90.00
_cell.angle_gamma   90.00
#
_symmetry.space_group_name_H-M   'P 1'
#
loop_
_entity.id
_entity.type
_entity.pdbx_description
1 polymer ?
#
loop_
_entity_poly.entity_id
_entity_poly.type
_entity_poly.pdbx_seq_one_letter_code
_entity_poly.pdbx_strand_id
1 'polypeptide(L)'
;MFGDPKPKSLTLTPKSVHEQEDATIMAMCCTGTSSKDSVLSWIRFLRKANPKLDSIPVLFKIRTSPSSLVAINTNKENIEQNEEISEPSDSKS
;
A
#
# COMPACT_ATOMS: atom_id res chain seq x y z
N MET A 1 -25.08 57.97 26.52
CA MET A 1 -24.81 57.74 25.09
C MET A 1 -23.79 56.62 24.98
N PHE A 2 -24.20 55.44 24.54
CA PHE A 2 -23.26 54.35 24.25
C PHE A 2 -22.76 54.57 22.82
N GLY A 3 -21.46 54.81 22.66
CA GLY A 3 -20.86 54.98 21.33
C GLY A 3 -20.98 53.70 20.54
N ASP A 4 -21.30 53.81 19.25
CA ASP A 4 -21.45 52.66 18.37
C ASP A 4 -20.17 51.81 18.37
N PRO A 5 -20.28 50.46 18.47
CA PRO A 5 -19.10 49.61 18.47
C PRO A 5 -18.38 49.74 17.12
N LYS A 6 -17.15 50.28 17.15
CA LYS A 6 -16.29 50.37 15.96
C LYS A 6 -16.16 48.98 15.33
N PRO A 7 -16.33 48.85 14.01
CA PRO A 7 -16.17 47.57 13.33
C PRO A 7 -14.75 47.08 13.59
N LYS A 8 -14.64 45.90 14.19
CA LYS A 8 -13.35 45.22 14.33
C LYS A 8 -12.87 44.96 12.91
N SER A 9 -11.87 45.74 12.48
CA SER A 9 -11.10 45.44 11.28
C SER A 9 -10.73 43.96 11.32
N LEU A 10 -10.81 43.26 10.18
CA LEU A 10 -10.42 41.87 10.02
C LEU A 10 -8.88 41.73 10.16
N THR A 11 -8.32 42.21 11.26
CA THR A 11 -6.97 41.90 11.70
C THR A 11 -6.93 40.40 11.95
N LEU A 12 -6.44 39.69 10.94
CA LEU A 12 -5.93 38.32 11.09
C LEU A 12 -5.02 38.33 12.31
N THR A 13 -5.46 37.68 13.39
CA THR A 13 -4.62 37.45 14.56
C THR A 13 -3.34 36.77 14.07
N PRO A 14 -2.16 37.24 14.49
CA PRO A 14 -0.92 36.60 14.10
C PRO A 14 -0.98 35.14 14.51
N LYS A 15 -0.57 34.24 13.59
CA LYS A 15 -0.65 32.80 13.79
C LYS A 15 -0.01 32.45 15.13
N SER A 16 -0.70 31.67 15.97
CA SER A 16 -0.10 31.19 17.21
C SER A 16 1.15 30.36 16.89
N VAL A 17 2.09 30.22 17.82
CA VAL A 17 3.25 29.32 17.64
C VAL A 17 2.87 27.86 17.37
N HIS A 18 1.59 27.51 17.58
CA HIS A 18 1.00 26.20 17.30
C HIS A 18 0.18 26.15 16.00
N GLU A 19 0.02 27.28 15.29
CA GLU A 19 -0.63 27.35 13.98
C GLU A 19 0.42 27.26 12.86
N GLN A 20 0.53 26.09 12.26
CA GLN A 20 1.26 25.90 11.01
C GLN A 20 0.30 25.97 9.81
N GLU A 21 0.83 26.41 8.66
CA GLU A 21 0.19 26.20 7.38
C GLU A 21 -0.12 24.70 7.20
N ASP A 22 -1.31 24.38 6.68
CA ASP A 22 -1.66 23.00 6.39
C ASP A 22 -0.65 22.44 5.38
N ALA A 23 0.06 21.37 5.76
CA ALA A 23 1.21 20.87 5.02
C ALA A 23 1.26 19.35 5.04
N THR A 24 1.83 18.78 3.98
CA THR A 24 2.04 17.33 3.88
C THR A 24 3.20 16.91 4.78
N ILE A 25 2.92 16.16 5.84
CA ILE A 25 3.95 15.55 6.68
C ILE A 25 4.47 14.29 5.98
N MET A 26 5.77 14.27 5.67
CA MET A 26 6.46 13.11 5.12
C MET A 26 7.18 12.33 6.22
N ALA A 27 7.16 11.01 6.13
CA ALA A 27 7.92 10.11 7.00
C ALA A 27 8.68 9.08 6.17
N MET A 28 9.82 8.62 6.67
CA MET A 28 10.63 7.56 6.07
C MET A 28 10.70 6.38 7.04
N CYS A 29 10.64 5.16 6.51
CA CYS A 29 10.89 3.94 7.27
C CYS A 29 11.79 3.01 6.47
N CYS A 30 12.67 2.30 7.17
CA CYS A 30 13.49 1.24 6.59
C CYS A 30 12.85 -0.10 6.95
N THR A 31 12.31 -0.80 5.96
CA THR A 31 11.73 -2.12 6.11
C THR A 31 12.58 -3.15 5.38
N GLY A 32 12.58 -4.41 5.83
CA GLY A 32 13.33 -5.48 5.16
C GLY A 32 12.85 -5.79 3.73
N THR A 33 11.58 -5.47 3.43
CA THR A 33 10.98 -5.56 2.09
C THR A 33 10.13 -4.31 1.84
N SER A 34 9.91 -3.94 0.58
CA SER A 34 8.96 -2.88 0.18
C SER A 34 7.51 -3.39 0.03
N SER A 35 7.18 -4.50 0.68
CA SER A 35 5.86 -5.12 0.61
C SER A 35 4.80 -4.32 1.38
N LYS A 36 3.51 -4.61 1.10
CA LYS A 36 2.39 -4.03 1.85
C LYS A 36 2.49 -4.34 3.35
N ASP A 37 2.81 -5.59 3.67
CA ASP A 37 2.73 -6.10 5.02
C ASP A 37 3.86 -5.55 5.91
N SER A 38 5.04 -5.32 5.33
CA SER A 38 6.15 -4.69 6.05
C SER A 38 5.83 -3.24 6.42
N VAL A 39 5.25 -2.46 5.50
CA VAL A 39 4.84 -1.07 5.76
C VAL A 39 3.65 -1.01 6.73
N LEU A 40 2.66 -1.89 6.58
CA LEU A 40 1.53 -1.98 7.51
C LEU A 40 1.99 -2.32 8.93
N SER A 41 2.96 -3.23 9.06
CA SER A 41 3.55 -3.57 10.35
C SER A 41 4.22 -2.35 10.98
N TRP A 42 5.00 -1.59 10.20
CA TRP A 42 5.60 -0.34 10.67
C TRP A 42 4.57 0.68 11.16
N ILE A 43 3.48 0.91 10.40
CA ILE A 43 2.39 1.81 10.81
C ILE A 43 1.76 1.37 12.14
N ARG A 44 1.55 0.06 12.34
CA ARG A 44 1.01 -0.49 13.59
C ARG A 44 1.92 -0.24 14.79
N PHE A 45 3.24 -0.25 14.58
CA PHE A 45 4.20 0.14 15.62
C PHE A 45 4.20 1.66 15.85
N LEU A 46 4.18 2.46 14.77
CA LEU A 46 4.13 3.92 14.86
C LEU A 46 2.89 4.40 15.62
N ARG A 47 1.76 3.73 15.44
CA ARG A 47 0.52 3.99 16.18
C ARG A 47 0.71 3.97 17.71
N LYS A 48 1.61 3.12 18.24
CA LYS A 48 1.86 3.07 19.68
C LYS A 48 2.36 4.41 20.24
N ALA A 49 3.08 5.19 19.42
CA ALA A 49 3.54 6.53 19.76
C ALA A 49 2.60 7.64 19.26
N ASN A 50 1.81 7.38 18.21
CA ASN A 50 0.84 8.30 17.66
C ASN A 50 -0.57 7.66 17.55
N PRO A 51 -1.38 7.71 18.62
CA PRO A 51 -2.73 7.14 18.64
C PRO A 51 -3.70 7.73 17.61
N LYS A 52 -3.43 8.94 17.08
CA LYS A 52 -4.28 9.55 16.03
C LYS A 52 -4.35 8.71 14.76
N LEU A 53 -3.39 7.81 14.54
CA LEU A 53 -3.37 6.89 13.41
C LEU A 53 -4.53 5.88 13.43
N ASP A 54 -5.23 5.68 14.55
CA ASP A 54 -6.42 4.81 14.59
C ASP A 54 -7.63 5.39 13.82
N SER A 55 -7.74 6.72 13.79
CA SER A 55 -8.83 7.42 13.09
C SER A 55 -8.47 7.85 11.67
N ILE A 56 -7.19 7.75 11.28
CA ILE A 56 -6.70 8.21 9.97
C ILE A 56 -6.74 7.03 8.98
N PRO A 57 -7.56 7.11 7.91
CA PRO A 57 -7.53 6.08 6.87
C PRO A 57 -6.17 6.05 6.17
N VAL A 58 -5.60 4.86 6.01
CA VAL A 58 -4.32 4.67 5.32
C VAL A 58 -4.54 4.01 3.96
N LEU A 59 -4.11 4.69 2.89
CA LEU A 59 -4.08 4.16 1.53
C LEU A 59 -2.66 3.75 1.14
N PHE A 60 -2.48 2.51 0.69
CA PHE A 60 -1.20 2.01 0.19
C PHE A 60 -1.11 2.13 -1.32
N LYS A 61 -0.05 2.77 -1.82
CA LYS A 61 0.31 2.77 -3.24
C LYS A 61 1.66 2.07 -3.41
N ILE A 62 1.62 0.81 -3.81
CA ILE A 62 2.81 -0.02 -3.99
C ILE A 62 3.09 -0.10 -5.49
N ARG A 63 4.33 0.19 -5.89
CA ARG A 63 4.77 0.02 -7.28
C ARG A 63 5.29 -1.39 -7.44
N THR A 64 4.61 -2.20 -8.25
CA THR A 64 5.15 -3.48 -8.72
C THR A 64 5.99 -3.23 -9.96
N SER A 65 7.16 -3.87 -10.05
CA SER A 65 7.93 -3.86 -11.31
C SER A 65 7.14 -4.62 -12.38
N PRO A 66 6.99 -4.10 -13.62
CA PRO A 66 6.34 -4.84 -14.70
C PRO A 66 7.07 -6.15 -15.03
N SER A 67 8.34 -6.31 -14.64
CA SER A 67 9.11 -7.54 -14.84
C SER A 67 8.66 -8.73 -13.98
N SER A 68 7.79 -8.53 -12.97
CA SER A 68 7.28 -9.62 -12.14
C SER A 68 5.95 -10.20 -12.65
N LEU A 69 5.42 -9.70 -13.78
CA LEU A 69 4.19 -10.22 -14.37
C LEU A 69 4.54 -11.39 -15.29
N VAL A 70 4.33 -12.61 -14.81
CA VAL A 70 4.39 -13.81 -15.65
C VAL A 70 3.06 -13.94 -16.40
N ALA A 71 3.08 -13.81 -17.72
CA ALA A 71 1.92 -14.08 -18.55
C ALA A 71 1.58 -15.57 -18.46
N ILE A 72 0.42 -15.91 -17.89
CA ILE A 72 -0.12 -17.27 -17.93
C ILE A 72 -0.78 -17.43 -19.30
N ASN A 73 -0.07 -18.07 -20.24
CA ASN A 73 -0.67 -18.54 -21.48
C ASN A 73 -1.47 -19.81 -21.18
N THR A 74 -2.80 -19.68 -21.03
CA THR A 74 -3.72 -20.81 -21.01
C THR A 74 -3.90 -21.38 -22.41
N ASN A 75 -2.94 -22.18 -22.86
CA ASN A 75 -3.14 -23.05 -24.02
C ASN A 75 -4.08 -24.18 -23.60
N LYS A 76 -5.38 -24.01 -23.87
CA LYS A 76 -6.26 -25.13 -24.16
C LYS A 76 -5.83 -25.67 -25.51
N GLU A 77 -5.20 -26.85 -25.56
CA GLU A 77 -5.32 -27.81 -26.68
C GLU A 77 -4.46 -29.07 -26.43
N ASN A 78 -5.09 -30.23 -26.63
CA ASN A 78 -4.56 -31.59 -26.81
C ASN A 78 -4.17 -32.43 -25.58
N ILE A 79 -5.17 -33.06 -24.95
CA ILE A 79 -5.05 -34.38 -24.33
C ILE A 79 -5.89 -35.35 -25.17
N GLU A 80 -5.37 -35.77 -26.32
CA GLU A 80 -5.76 -37.00 -27.01
C GLU A 80 -4.50 -37.56 -27.65
N GLN A 81 -3.70 -38.28 -26.85
CA GLN A 81 -2.72 -39.27 -27.30
C GLN A 81 -2.16 -39.97 -26.07
N ASN A 82 -2.92 -40.92 -25.55
CA ASN A 82 -2.38 -42.04 -24.77
C ASN A 82 -2.92 -43.31 -25.45
N GLU A 83 -2.38 -43.64 -26.63
CA GLU A 83 -2.36 -45.04 -27.04
C GLU A 83 -1.23 -45.71 -26.26
N GLU A 84 -1.66 -46.72 -25.52
CA GLU A 84 -0.96 -47.54 -24.56
C GLU A 84 0.10 -48.38 -25.28
N ILE A 85 1.38 -48.03 -25.14
CA ILE A 85 2.49 -48.93 -25.50
C ILE A 85 2.54 -50.00 -24.41
N SER A 86 1.94 -51.16 -24.69
CA SER A 86 2.21 -52.39 -23.96
C SER A 86 3.42 -53.09 -24.56
N GLU A 87 4.57 -52.99 -23.89
CA GLU A 87 5.61 -54.01 -23.90
C GLU A 87 5.83 -54.41 -22.44
N PRO A 88 6.05 -55.71 -22.09
CA PRO A 88 7.37 -56.28 -22.35
C PRO A 88 7.48 -57.82 -22.54
N SER A 89 8.63 -58.17 -23.13
CA SER A 89 9.55 -59.26 -22.80
C SER A 89 9.24 -60.73 -23.12
N ASP A 90 10.17 -61.29 -23.91
CA ASP A 90 10.84 -62.59 -23.80
C ASP A 90 10.10 -63.89 -24.18
N SER A 91 10.61 -64.55 -25.25
CA SER A 91 11.22 -65.87 -25.10
C SER A 91 12.03 -66.28 -26.34
N LYS A 92 13.30 -66.62 -26.09
CA LYS A 92 14.20 -67.42 -26.93
C LYS A 92 13.49 -68.67 -27.48
N SER A 93 13.74 -69.05 -28.73
CA SER A 93 14.67 -70.14 -29.11
C SER A 93 14.69 -70.37 -30.61
#